data_AF-Q4S1Z6-F1
#
_entry.id   AF-Q4S1Z6-F1
#
_cell.length_a   1.000
_cell.length_b   1.000
_cell.length_c   1.000
_cell.angle_alpha   90.00
_cell.angle_beta   90.00
_cell.angle_gamma   90.00
#
_symmetry.space_group_name_H-M   'P 1'
#
loop_
_entity.id
_entity.type
_entity.pdbx_description
1 polymer ?
#
loop_
_entity_poly.entity_id
_entity_poly.type
_entity_poly.pdbx_seq_one_letter_code
_entity_poly.pdbx_strand_id
1 'polypeptide(L)'
;MGFHEKGRSLMKKKQFENALSHLLQADHHFSKCGSALLSSVDNFAVLQLDIVWCYRALEALSCLDDAKKRLQRAEDGFLQCYGQQQQRLLMIKGNTGREEVLFLRLYLLQSLLFYIEGNDVLAKRQLDKVESLYSRVSLDSDKMTQLMTMGFTEREARLGLRACQGDVEDATIHISNQRQEQMEQRQRERQKRSRRLEVISVLTELGYSRKEASRAAHLADGDVDKACGILLDSGPPVGSSDEGPSADKLEQLLYLGFERDSSKTALRRTGGDVQAAAQLLEDNELVKEVLEDICLHEEDYLDLTLEEETELINTMKGYLNSG
;
A
#
# COMPACT_ATOMS: atom_id res chain seq x y z
N MET A 1 -4.71 6.29 0.95
CA MET A 1 -3.80 5.42 1.71
C MET A 1 -4.40 5.16 3.09
N GLY A 2 -4.51 3.90 3.48
CA GLY A 2 -5.05 3.50 4.79
C GLY A 2 -4.09 3.81 5.95
N PHE A 3 -4.59 3.83 7.19
CA PHE A 3 -3.76 4.12 8.37
C PHE A 3 -2.58 3.15 8.53
N HIS A 4 -2.77 1.86 8.21
CA HIS A 4 -1.72 0.84 8.28
C HIS A 4 -0.57 1.13 7.29
N GLU A 5 -0.90 1.46 6.04
CA GLU A 5 0.09 1.83 5.01
C GLU A 5 0.90 3.07 5.43
N LYS A 6 0.21 4.08 5.98
CA LYS A 6 0.86 5.29 6.48
C LYS A 6 1.81 4.99 7.63
N GLY A 7 1.41 4.13 8.56
CA GLY A 7 2.27 3.64 9.65
C GLY A 7 3.54 2.98 9.11
N ARG A 8 3.43 2.10 8.13
CA ARG A 8 4.58 1.40 7.53
C ARG A 8 5.50 2.33 6.73
N SER A 9 4.96 3.32 6.04
CA SER A 9 5.76 4.36 5.38
C SER A 9 6.63 5.11 6.39
N LEU A 10 6.10 5.39 7.59
CA LEU A 10 6.84 6.01 8.69
C LEU A 10 7.88 5.07 9.32
N MET A 11 7.58 3.77 9.44
CA MET A 11 8.57 2.76 9.88
C MET A 11 9.78 2.72 8.94
N LYS A 12 9.58 2.73 7.62
CA LYS A 12 10.68 2.78 6.63
C LYS A 12 11.57 4.03 6.80
N LYS A 13 11.00 5.12 7.32
CA LYS A 13 11.71 6.37 7.65
C LYS A 13 12.28 6.38 9.08
N LYS A 14 12.22 5.26 9.80
CA LYS A 14 12.61 5.11 11.21
C LYS A 14 11.87 6.06 12.18
N GLN A 15 10.70 6.56 11.79
CA GLN A 15 9.86 7.44 12.61
C GLN A 15 8.87 6.60 13.44
N PHE A 16 9.40 5.78 14.36
CA PHE A 16 8.62 4.75 15.04
C PHE A 16 7.51 5.29 15.95
N GLU A 17 7.67 6.45 16.59
CA GLU A 17 6.61 7.05 17.41
C GLU A 17 5.39 7.45 16.55
N ASN A 18 5.65 8.15 15.44
CA ASN A 18 4.60 8.54 14.49
C ASN A 18 3.97 7.32 13.82
N ALA A 19 4.79 6.31 13.47
CA ALA A 19 4.31 5.06 12.93
C ALA A 19 3.33 4.39 13.89
N LEU A 20 3.73 4.21 15.15
CA LEU A 20 2.95 3.57 16.18
C LEU A 20 1.58 4.25 16.37
N SER A 21 1.53 5.59 16.36
CA SER A 21 0.26 6.33 16.43
C SER A 21 -0.72 5.93 15.32
N HIS A 22 -0.25 5.84 14.07
CA HIS A 22 -1.09 5.44 12.93
C HIS A 22 -1.46 3.95 12.97
N LEU A 23 -0.53 3.09 13.40
CA LEU A 23 -0.79 1.65 13.54
C LEU A 23 -1.83 1.36 14.63
N LEU A 24 -1.80 2.06 15.77
CA LEU A 24 -2.81 1.92 16.81
C LEU A 24 -4.19 2.43 16.36
N GLN A 25 -4.24 3.47 15.52
CA GLN A 25 -5.50 3.90 14.89
C GLN A 25 -6.04 2.81 13.95
N ALA A 26 -5.18 2.22 13.12
CA ALA A 26 -5.56 1.08 12.28
C ALA A 26 -6.10 -0.09 13.13
N ASP A 27 -5.42 -0.42 14.23
CA ASP A 27 -5.80 -1.50 15.15
C ASP A 27 -7.19 -1.26 15.74
N HIS A 28 -7.46 -0.02 16.16
CA HIS A 28 -8.77 0.39 16.63
C HIS A 28 -9.86 0.20 15.57
N HIS A 29 -9.59 0.53 14.30
CA HIS A 29 -10.53 0.31 13.21
C HIS A 29 -10.75 -1.17 12.89
N PHE A 30 -9.68 -1.96 12.82
CA PHE A 30 -9.79 -3.41 12.61
C PHE A 30 -10.56 -4.10 13.73
N SER A 31 -10.40 -3.67 14.98
CA SER A 31 -11.14 -4.25 16.11
C SER A 31 -12.66 -4.07 16.03
N LYS A 32 -13.15 -3.14 15.18
CA LYS A 32 -14.58 -2.93 14.91
C LYS A 32 -15.11 -3.80 13.76
N CYS A 33 -14.23 -4.45 12.99
CA CYS A 33 -14.62 -5.35 11.91
C CYS A 33 -15.06 -6.71 12.46
N GLY A 34 -16.01 -7.36 11.78
CA GLY A 34 -16.47 -8.70 12.16
C GLY A 34 -15.35 -9.75 12.03
N SER A 35 -15.34 -10.73 12.92
CA SER A 35 -14.31 -11.79 13.00
C SER A 35 -14.15 -12.60 11.70
N ALA A 36 -15.21 -12.74 10.89
CA ALA A 36 -15.15 -13.42 9.60
C ALA A 36 -14.30 -12.66 8.55
N LEU A 37 -14.31 -11.32 8.58
CA LEU A 37 -13.51 -10.51 7.66
C LEU A 37 -12.05 -10.41 8.13
N LEU A 38 -11.84 -10.40 9.44
CA LEU A 38 -10.51 -10.38 10.06
C LEU A 38 -9.74 -11.70 9.89
N SER A 39 -10.46 -12.81 9.71
CA SER A 39 -9.87 -14.14 9.57
C SER A 39 -9.66 -14.58 8.12
N SER A 40 -10.21 -13.86 7.14
CA SER A 40 -10.03 -14.18 5.72
C SER A 40 -8.73 -13.65 5.12
N VAL A 41 -8.08 -12.68 5.77
CA VAL A 41 -6.86 -12.02 5.29
C VAL A 41 -5.87 -11.83 6.44
N ASP A 42 -4.58 -11.91 6.15
CA ASP A 42 -3.46 -11.77 7.09
C ASP A 42 -3.20 -10.33 7.58
N ASN A 43 -3.81 -9.32 6.95
CA ASN A 43 -3.59 -7.89 7.23
C ASN A 43 -3.63 -7.53 8.72
N PHE A 44 -4.59 -8.07 9.48
CA PHE A 44 -4.67 -7.80 10.91
C PHE A 44 -3.50 -8.40 11.69
N ALA A 45 -3.05 -9.61 11.32
CA ALA A 45 -1.89 -10.25 11.93
C ALA A 45 -0.59 -9.50 11.60
N VAL A 46 -0.43 -9.04 10.36
CA VAL A 46 0.68 -8.18 9.94
C VAL A 46 0.69 -6.88 10.74
N LEU A 47 -0.47 -6.25 10.93
CA LEU A 47 -0.59 -5.04 11.76
C LEU A 47 -0.16 -5.28 13.21
N GLN A 48 -0.57 -6.39 13.83
CA GLN A 48 -0.12 -6.74 15.18
C GLN A 48 1.40 -6.85 15.24
N LEU A 49 2.01 -7.49 14.24
CA LEU A 49 3.45 -7.65 14.14
C LEU A 49 4.18 -6.31 13.99
N ASP A 50 3.68 -5.41 13.14
CA ASP A 50 4.25 -4.08 12.92
C ASP A 50 4.20 -3.20 14.19
N ILE A 51 3.14 -3.32 14.99
CA ILE A 51 3.02 -2.61 16.27
C ILE A 51 4.11 -3.09 17.24
N VAL A 52 4.32 -4.41 17.34
CA VAL A 52 5.35 -4.97 18.22
C VAL A 52 6.75 -4.61 17.75
N TRP A 53 6.97 -4.52 16.43
CA TRP A 53 8.21 -4.00 15.87
C TRP A 53 8.48 -2.57 16.34
N CYS A 54 7.45 -1.71 16.33
CA CYS A 54 7.57 -0.34 16.86
C CYS A 54 7.85 -0.33 18.37
N TYR A 55 7.20 -1.20 19.17
CA TYR A 55 7.51 -1.32 20.59
C TYR A 55 8.97 -1.69 20.84
N ARG A 56 9.52 -2.62 20.07
CA ARG A 56 10.95 -2.99 20.12
C ARG A 56 11.84 -1.80 19.74
N ALA A 57 11.51 -1.11 18.65
CA ALA A 57 12.33 0.00 18.17
C ALA A 57 12.36 1.20 19.12
N LEU A 58 11.28 1.38 19.89
CA LEU A 58 11.13 2.40 20.92
C LEU A 58 11.57 1.95 22.32
N GLU A 59 12.05 0.70 22.46
CA GLU A 59 12.40 0.09 23.75
C GLU A 59 11.28 0.22 24.80
N ALA A 60 10.02 0.10 24.36
CA ALA A 60 8.84 0.35 25.17
C ALA A 60 8.54 -0.82 26.15
N LEU A 61 9.36 -0.96 27.19
CA LEU A 61 9.24 -2.03 28.19
C LEU A 61 7.88 -2.02 28.92
N SER A 62 7.24 -0.86 29.04
CA SER A 62 5.89 -0.74 29.60
C SER A 62 4.82 -1.47 28.77
N CYS A 63 5.12 -1.82 27.53
CA CYS A 63 4.20 -2.47 26.60
C CYS A 63 4.45 -3.98 26.45
N LEU A 64 5.31 -4.61 27.27
CA LEU A 64 5.66 -6.03 27.14
C LEU A 64 4.46 -6.98 27.18
N ASP A 65 3.53 -6.78 28.12
CA ASP A 65 2.31 -7.62 28.22
C ASP A 65 1.41 -7.48 27.00
N ASP A 66 1.32 -6.27 26.42
CA ASP A 66 0.58 -6.02 25.19
C ASP A 66 1.31 -6.66 24.00
N ALA A 67 2.63 -6.52 23.92
CA ALA A 67 3.47 -7.13 22.90
C ALA A 67 3.28 -8.65 22.83
N LYS A 68 3.24 -9.32 23.98
CA LYS A 68 2.97 -10.77 24.08
C LYS A 68 1.64 -11.15 23.46
N LYS A 69 0.56 -10.44 23.83
CA LYS A 69 -0.79 -10.69 23.29
C LYS A 69 -0.85 -10.42 21.79
N ARG A 70 -0.17 -9.39 21.31
CA ARG A 70 -0.10 -9.04 19.89
C ARG A 70 0.66 -10.08 19.06
N LEU A 71 1.81 -10.57 19.57
CA LEU A 71 2.54 -11.65 18.91
C LEU A 71 1.73 -12.94 18.85
N GLN A 72 0.97 -13.27 19.90
CA GLN A 72 0.07 -14.41 19.88
C GLN A 72 -1.03 -14.25 18.82
N ARG A 73 -1.68 -13.09 18.75
CA ARG A 73 -2.67 -12.80 17.70
C ARG A 73 -2.08 -12.85 16.29
N ALA A 74 -0.85 -12.37 16.12
CA ALA A 74 -0.14 -12.44 14.84
C ALA A 74 0.13 -13.90 14.45
N GLU A 75 0.63 -14.72 15.37
CA GLU A 75 0.88 -16.14 15.15
C GLU A 75 -0.41 -16.89 14.81
N ASP A 76 -1.47 -16.72 15.60
CA ASP A 76 -2.78 -17.35 15.36
C ASP A 76 -3.33 -16.96 13.97
N GLY A 77 -3.25 -15.67 13.62
CA GLY A 77 -3.70 -15.17 12.33
C GLY A 77 -2.88 -15.71 11.15
N PHE A 78 -1.56 -15.79 11.27
CA PHE A 78 -0.70 -16.39 10.24
C PHE A 78 -0.96 -17.90 10.10
N LEU A 79 -1.10 -18.63 11.20
CA LEU A 79 -1.40 -20.06 11.16
C LEU A 79 -2.79 -20.33 10.56
N GLN A 80 -3.76 -19.45 10.81
CA GLN A 80 -5.08 -19.55 10.19
C GLN A 80 -5.05 -19.27 8.68
N CYS A 81 -4.28 -18.27 8.24
CA CYS A 81 -4.19 -17.89 6.84
C CYS A 81 -3.36 -18.90 6.02
N TYR A 82 -2.18 -19.30 6.54
CA TYR A 82 -1.17 -20.08 5.81
C TYR A 82 -1.08 -21.56 6.23
N GLY A 83 -1.76 -21.97 7.31
CA GLY A 83 -1.80 -23.34 7.83
C GLY A 83 -0.66 -23.71 8.80
N GLN A 84 -0.89 -24.74 9.63
CA GLN A 84 0.02 -25.18 10.71
C GLN A 84 1.42 -25.64 10.26
N GLN A 85 1.57 -26.03 9.00
CA GLN A 85 2.83 -26.52 8.42
C GLN A 85 3.25 -25.71 7.19
N GLN A 86 2.77 -24.46 7.03
CA GLN A 86 3.00 -23.69 5.80
C GLN A 86 2.47 -24.42 4.54
N GLN A 87 1.54 -25.37 4.68
CA GLN A 87 1.08 -26.23 3.58
C GLN A 87 0.28 -25.47 2.52
N ARG A 88 -0.40 -24.37 2.87
CA ARG A 88 -1.06 -23.49 1.88
C ARG A 88 -0.07 -22.62 1.10
N LEU A 89 1.10 -22.39 1.67
CA LEU A 89 2.21 -21.58 1.15
C LEU A 89 2.84 -22.21 -0.10
N LEU A 90 2.79 -23.54 -0.23
CA LEU A 90 3.23 -24.28 -1.42
C LEU A 90 2.19 -24.36 -2.54
N MET A 91 0.90 -24.13 -2.25
CA MET A 91 -0.20 -24.39 -3.20
C MET A 91 -0.70 -23.14 -3.96
N ILE A 92 -0.31 -21.94 -3.53
CA ILE A 92 -0.64 -20.71 -4.27
C ILE A 92 0.53 -20.43 -5.22
N LYS A 93 0.28 -20.55 -6.54
CA LYS A 93 1.22 -20.10 -7.58
C LYS A 93 1.60 -18.64 -7.31
N GLY A 94 2.90 -18.36 -7.12
CA GLY A 94 3.41 -17.00 -6.85
C GLY A 94 4.18 -16.83 -5.53
N ASN A 95 4.75 -17.90 -4.98
CA ASN A 95 5.55 -17.87 -3.75
C ASN A 95 6.75 -16.91 -3.91
N THR A 96 6.64 -15.73 -3.32
CA THR A 96 7.62 -14.62 -3.41
C THR A 96 8.51 -14.56 -2.16
N GLY A 97 8.50 -15.61 -1.33
CA GLY A 97 9.18 -15.64 -0.03
C GLY A 97 8.60 -14.64 0.98
N ARG A 98 7.45 -14.03 0.69
CA ARG A 98 6.84 -12.94 1.47
C ARG A 98 6.41 -13.41 2.85
N GLU A 99 5.78 -14.57 2.90
CA GLU A 99 5.25 -15.15 4.12
C GLU A 99 6.39 -15.65 5.02
N GLU A 100 7.47 -16.17 4.43
CA GLU A 100 8.66 -16.60 5.18
C GLU A 100 9.29 -15.43 5.94
N VAL A 101 9.30 -14.22 5.37
CA VAL A 101 9.76 -13.00 6.07
C VAL A 101 8.84 -12.66 7.26
N LEU A 102 7.53 -12.80 7.12
CA LEU A 102 6.58 -12.54 8.21
C LEU A 102 6.81 -13.50 9.39
N PHE A 103 6.99 -14.79 9.11
CA PHE A 103 7.33 -15.79 10.14
C PHE A 103 8.71 -15.54 10.74
N LEU A 104 9.70 -15.15 9.94
CA LEU A 104 11.04 -14.79 10.42
C LEU A 104 10.94 -13.65 11.44
N ARG A 105 10.24 -12.56 11.09
CA ARG A 105 10.05 -11.41 11.98
C ARG A 105 9.24 -11.78 13.23
N LEU A 106 8.20 -12.61 13.09
CA LEU A 106 7.44 -13.13 14.24
C LEU A 106 8.34 -13.88 15.21
N TYR A 107 9.07 -14.90 14.74
CA TYR A 107 9.91 -15.72 15.61
C TYR A 107 11.06 -14.92 16.22
N LEU A 108 11.58 -13.92 15.51
CA LEU A 108 12.63 -13.04 16.03
C LEU A 108 12.11 -12.17 17.19
N LEU A 109 10.93 -11.58 17.04
CA LEU A 109 10.29 -10.81 18.12
C LEU A 109 9.88 -11.70 19.29
N GLN A 110 9.41 -12.93 19.05
CA GLN A 110 9.15 -13.91 20.11
C GLN A 110 10.43 -14.32 20.84
N SER A 111 11.53 -14.53 20.12
CA SER A 111 12.84 -14.82 20.70
C SER A 111 13.30 -13.71 21.63
N LEU A 112 13.20 -12.45 21.18
CA LEU A 112 13.50 -11.27 22.00
C LEU A 112 12.61 -11.20 23.25
N LEU A 113 11.30 -11.41 23.11
CA LEU A 113 10.37 -11.40 24.24
C LEU A 113 10.75 -12.47 25.28
N PHE A 114 11.03 -13.70 24.86
CA PHE A 114 11.43 -14.77 25.77
C PHE A 114 12.75 -14.48 26.48
N TYR A 115 13.71 -13.85 25.79
CA TYR A 115 14.96 -13.42 26.40
C TYR A 115 14.73 -12.35 27.48
N ILE A 116 13.90 -11.34 27.19
CA ILE A 116 13.54 -10.30 28.17
C ILE A 116 12.79 -10.90 29.38
N GLU A 117 11.97 -11.94 29.17
CA GLU A 117 11.30 -12.70 30.25
C GLU A 117 12.24 -13.65 31.02
N GLY A 118 13.51 -13.77 30.63
CA GLY A 118 14.51 -14.63 31.27
C GLY A 118 14.38 -16.11 30.90
N ASN A 119 13.73 -16.43 29.78
CA ASN A 119 13.57 -17.80 29.30
C ASN A 119 14.46 -18.07 28.09
N ASP A 120 15.76 -18.22 28.34
CA ASP A 120 16.79 -18.40 27.31
C ASP A 120 16.58 -19.66 26.46
N VAL A 121 16.00 -20.72 27.04
CA VAL A 121 15.70 -21.97 26.34
C VAL A 121 14.66 -21.75 25.24
N LEU A 122 13.57 -21.04 25.55
CA LEU A 122 12.55 -20.71 24.55
C LEU A 122 13.05 -19.65 23.56
N ALA A 123 13.83 -18.67 24.03
CA ALA A 123 14.44 -17.66 23.18
C ALA A 123 15.34 -18.30 22.12
N LYS A 124 16.22 -19.22 22.53
CA LYS A 124 17.11 -19.97 21.63
C LYS A 124 16.34 -20.84 20.64
N ARG A 125 15.32 -21.58 21.12
CA ARG A 125 14.48 -22.40 20.22
C ARG A 125 13.80 -21.55 19.14
N GLN A 126 13.33 -20.35 19.47
CA GLN A 126 12.75 -19.46 18.45
C GLN A 126 13.82 -18.88 17.53
N LEU A 127 15.01 -18.55 18.05
CA LEU A 127 16.12 -18.07 17.24
C LEU A 127 16.59 -19.14 16.24
N ASP A 128 16.62 -20.42 16.62
CA ASP A 128 16.94 -21.52 15.69
C ASP A 128 15.98 -21.55 14.48
N LYS A 129 14.69 -21.28 14.69
CA LYS A 129 13.71 -21.16 13.60
C LYS A 129 13.98 -19.94 12.72
N VAL A 130 14.35 -18.81 13.35
CA VAL A 130 14.73 -17.58 12.62
C VAL A 130 15.93 -17.86 11.74
N GLU A 131 16.96 -18.55 12.23
CA GLU A 131 18.16 -18.86 11.45
C GLU A 131 17.85 -19.79 10.26
N SER A 132 17.00 -20.79 10.46
CA SER A 132 16.53 -21.66 9.38
C SER A 132 15.81 -20.87 8.28
N LEU A 133 14.87 -19.99 8.64
CA LEU A 133 14.17 -19.14 7.67
C LEU A 133 15.11 -18.11 7.02
N TYR A 134 15.98 -17.49 7.80
CA TYR A 134 16.94 -16.50 7.31
C TYR A 134 17.86 -17.10 6.23
N SER A 135 18.33 -18.34 6.43
CA SER A 135 19.17 -19.03 5.43
C SER A 135 18.48 -19.26 4.08
N ARG A 136 17.14 -19.32 4.06
CA ARG A 136 16.33 -19.53 2.86
C ARG A 136 15.98 -18.21 2.16
N VAL A 137 15.71 -17.17 2.94
CA VAL A 137 15.22 -15.88 2.41
C VAL A 137 16.35 -14.87 2.18
N SER A 138 17.48 -15.04 2.86
CA SER A 138 18.69 -14.23 2.64
C SER A 138 19.18 -14.46 1.22
N LEU A 139 19.27 -13.38 0.46
CA LEU A 139 19.74 -13.43 -0.91
C LEU A 139 21.26 -13.35 -0.98
N ASP A 140 21.80 -13.98 -2.01
CA ASP A 140 23.22 -13.91 -2.34
C ASP A 140 23.53 -12.53 -2.98
N SER A 141 24.44 -11.79 -2.34
CA SER A 141 24.87 -10.46 -2.79
C SER A 141 25.48 -10.48 -4.19
N ASP A 142 26.14 -11.58 -4.57
CA ASP A 142 26.76 -11.68 -5.89
C ASP A 142 25.69 -11.85 -6.97
N LYS A 143 24.64 -12.63 -6.68
CA LYS A 143 23.49 -12.81 -7.58
C LYS A 143 22.68 -11.53 -7.74
N MET A 144 22.49 -10.78 -6.66
CA MET A 144 21.90 -9.44 -6.70
C MET A 144 22.69 -8.51 -7.61
N THR A 145 24.02 -8.49 -7.44
CA THR A 145 24.93 -7.66 -8.23
C THR A 145 24.90 -8.03 -9.72
N GLN A 146 24.80 -9.32 -10.04
CA GLN A 146 24.64 -9.80 -11.42
C GLN A 146 23.38 -9.23 -12.08
N LEU A 147 22.21 -9.35 -11.43
CA LEU A 147 20.94 -8.82 -11.97
C LEU A 147 20.97 -7.29 -12.08
N MET A 148 21.57 -6.59 -11.12
CA MET A 148 21.73 -5.13 -11.18
C MET A 148 22.62 -4.70 -12.35
N THR A 149 23.69 -5.46 -12.63
CA THR A 149 24.57 -5.22 -13.79
C THR A 149 23.82 -5.41 -15.11
N MET A 150 22.79 -6.26 -15.15
CA MET A 150 21.91 -6.44 -16.30
C MET A 150 20.87 -5.31 -16.47
N GLY A 151 20.85 -4.31 -15.57
CA GLY A 151 19.96 -3.15 -15.64
C GLY A 151 18.63 -3.29 -14.89
N PHE A 152 18.52 -4.30 -14.02
CA PHE A 152 17.42 -4.38 -13.06
C PHE A 152 17.68 -3.49 -11.84
N THR A 153 16.62 -2.92 -11.28
CA THR A 153 16.73 -2.20 -10.01
C THR A 153 17.02 -3.19 -8.88
N GLU A 154 17.61 -2.71 -7.78
CA GLU A 154 17.87 -3.54 -6.61
C GLU A 154 16.60 -4.25 -6.12
N ARG A 155 15.48 -3.53 -6.09
CA ARG A 155 14.17 -4.08 -5.71
C ARG A 155 13.71 -5.21 -6.64
N GLU A 156 13.79 -5.00 -7.96
CA GLU A 156 13.42 -6.03 -8.92
C GLU A 156 14.30 -7.27 -8.80
N ALA A 157 15.61 -7.08 -8.64
CA ALA A 157 16.54 -8.17 -8.38
C ALA A 157 16.17 -8.93 -7.11
N ARG A 158 15.86 -8.23 -6.02
CA ARG A 158 15.47 -8.83 -4.73
C ARG A 158 14.21 -9.66 -4.86
N LEU A 159 13.15 -9.08 -5.42
CA LEU A 159 11.85 -9.73 -5.55
C LEU A 159 11.90 -10.88 -6.56
N GLY A 160 12.61 -10.69 -7.68
CA GLY A 160 12.80 -11.72 -8.70
C GLY A 160 13.57 -12.92 -8.16
N LEU A 161 14.68 -12.71 -7.46
CA LEU A 161 15.42 -13.81 -6.84
C LEU A 161 14.60 -14.55 -5.78
N ARG A 162 13.80 -13.85 -4.97
CA ARG A 162 12.92 -14.53 -4.00
C ARG A 162 11.87 -15.40 -4.68
N ALA A 163 11.24 -14.90 -5.75
CA ALA A 163 10.26 -15.64 -6.53
C ALA A 163 10.85 -16.87 -7.22
N CYS A 164 12.12 -16.78 -7.63
CA CYS A 164 12.85 -17.81 -8.36
C CYS A 164 13.84 -18.60 -7.48
N GLN A 165 13.68 -18.58 -6.16
CA GLN A 165 14.51 -19.35 -5.20
C GLN A 165 16.03 -19.13 -5.37
N GLY A 166 16.42 -17.92 -5.75
CA GLY A 166 17.81 -17.53 -5.95
C GLY A 166 18.41 -17.98 -7.29
N ASP A 167 17.62 -18.42 -8.25
CA ASP A 167 18.07 -18.66 -9.62
C ASP A 167 18.08 -17.35 -10.44
N VAL A 168 19.24 -17.02 -11.02
CA VAL A 168 19.45 -15.74 -11.74
C VAL A 168 18.80 -15.75 -13.13
N GLU A 169 18.78 -16.91 -13.80
CA GLU A 169 18.22 -17.04 -15.15
C GLU A 169 16.70 -16.95 -15.08
N ASP A 170 16.09 -17.71 -14.18
CA ASP A 170 14.65 -17.68 -13.95
C ASP A 170 14.21 -16.28 -13.46
N ALA A 171 14.98 -15.66 -12.56
CA ALA A 171 14.71 -14.30 -12.09
C ALA A 171 14.76 -13.27 -13.23
N THR A 172 15.72 -13.39 -14.14
CA THR A 172 15.84 -12.50 -15.32
C THR A 172 14.59 -12.57 -16.19
N ILE A 173 14.12 -13.79 -16.49
CA ILE A 173 12.92 -14.02 -17.30
C ILE A 173 11.70 -13.48 -16.56
N HIS A 174 11.57 -13.78 -15.27
CA HIS A 174 10.45 -13.36 -14.44
C HIS A 174 10.33 -11.82 -14.36
N ILE A 175 11.43 -11.13 -14.04
CA ILE A 175 11.47 -9.66 -13.95
C ILE A 175 11.12 -9.02 -15.30
N SER A 176 11.67 -9.56 -16.40
CA SER A 176 11.42 -9.04 -17.74
C SER A 176 9.95 -9.16 -18.13
N ASN A 177 9.32 -10.30 -17.86
CA ASN A 177 7.90 -10.51 -18.09
C ASN A 177 7.04 -9.58 -17.23
N GLN A 178 7.35 -9.45 -15.93
CA GLN A 178 6.63 -8.52 -15.06
C GLN A 178 6.73 -7.06 -15.53
N ARG A 179 7.90 -6.61 -15.98
CA ARG A 179 8.06 -5.27 -16.56
C ARG A 179 7.15 -5.07 -17.76
N GLN A 180 7.11 -6.06 -18.67
CA GLN A 180 6.27 -6.00 -19.86
C GLN A 180 4.78 -5.96 -19.50
N GLU A 181 4.32 -6.83 -18.61
CA GLU A 181 2.93 -6.87 -18.13
C GLU A 181 2.52 -5.54 -17.47
N GLN A 182 3.37 -4.97 -16.61
CA GLN A 182 3.11 -3.68 -15.98
C GLN A 182 3.05 -2.54 -17.00
N MET A 183 3.95 -2.51 -17.99
CA MET A 183 3.92 -1.51 -19.06
C MET A 183 2.63 -1.61 -19.88
N GLU A 184 2.22 -2.82 -20.25
CA GLU A 184 0.97 -3.04 -20.97
C GLU A 184 -0.25 -2.62 -20.15
N GLN A 185 -0.28 -2.98 -18.86
CA GLN A 185 -1.38 -2.59 -17.98
C GLN A 185 -1.47 -1.07 -17.81
N ARG A 186 -0.33 -0.40 -17.60
CA ARG A 186 -0.26 1.07 -17.55
C ARG A 186 -0.74 1.70 -18.86
N GLN A 187 -0.35 1.15 -20.00
CA GLN A 187 -0.79 1.65 -21.30
C GLN A 187 -2.30 1.47 -21.51
N ARG A 188 -2.85 0.31 -21.13
CA ARG A 188 -4.30 0.04 -21.20
C ARG A 188 -5.08 0.99 -20.30
N GLU A 189 -4.65 1.21 -19.05
CA GLU A 189 -5.31 2.14 -18.14
C GLU A 189 -5.22 3.60 -18.60
N ARG A 190 -4.08 4.01 -19.19
CA ARG A 190 -3.94 5.33 -19.84
C ARG A 190 -4.92 5.50 -21.00
N GLN A 191 -5.06 4.48 -21.86
CA GLN A 191 -6.02 4.51 -22.97
C GLN A 191 -7.47 4.59 -22.48
N LYS A 192 -7.85 3.81 -21.46
CA LYS A 192 -9.19 3.90 -20.84
C LYS A 192 -9.44 5.28 -20.23
N ARG A 193 -8.45 5.88 -19.57
CA ARG A 193 -8.55 7.25 -19.03
C ARG A 193 -8.73 8.28 -20.16
N SER A 194 -7.97 8.19 -21.25
CA SER A 194 -8.12 9.06 -22.42
C SER A 194 -9.53 8.99 -23.01
N ARG A 195 -10.02 7.78 -23.30
CA ARG A 195 -11.37 7.58 -23.85
C ARG A 195 -12.45 8.17 -22.95
N ARG A 196 -12.36 7.96 -21.63
CA ARG A 196 -13.31 8.56 -20.68
C ARG A 196 -13.28 10.09 -20.70
N LEU A 197 -12.10 10.70 -20.84
CA LEU A 197 -11.98 12.16 -20.94
C LEU A 197 -12.56 12.69 -22.25
N GLU A 198 -12.34 12.00 -23.36
CA GLU A 198 -12.94 12.33 -24.66
C GLU A 198 -14.47 12.31 -24.57
N VAL A 199 -15.07 11.27 -23.98
CA VAL A 199 -16.52 11.19 -23.75
C VAL A 199 -17.02 12.34 -22.87
N ILE A 200 -16.29 12.68 -21.80
CA ILE A 200 -16.66 13.80 -20.94
C ILE A 200 -16.65 15.12 -21.72
N SER A 201 -15.65 15.35 -22.59
CA SER A 201 -15.59 16.55 -23.45
C SER A 201 -16.81 16.63 -24.35
N VAL A 202 -17.10 15.57 -25.10
CA VAL A 202 -18.24 15.50 -26.03
C VAL A 202 -19.56 15.77 -25.32
N LEU A 203 -19.81 15.13 -24.18
CA LEU A 203 -21.06 15.32 -23.43
C LEU A 203 -21.17 16.73 -22.84
N THR A 204 -20.05 17.33 -22.44
CA THR A 204 -20.04 18.71 -21.92
C THR A 204 -20.33 19.70 -23.06
N GLU A 205 -19.78 19.47 -24.26
CA GLU A 205 -20.07 20.25 -25.47
C GLU A 205 -21.55 20.12 -25.89
N LEU A 206 -22.16 18.96 -25.69
CA LEU A 206 -23.60 18.72 -25.89
C LEU A 206 -24.50 19.38 -24.83
N GLY A 207 -23.91 20.02 -23.81
CA GLY A 207 -24.62 20.81 -22.81
C GLY A 207 -24.92 20.07 -21.49
N TYR A 208 -24.46 18.83 -21.32
CA TYR A 208 -24.58 18.13 -20.04
C TYR A 208 -23.60 18.71 -19.01
N SER A 209 -23.96 18.65 -17.72
CA SER A 209 -23.03 19.08 -16.69
C SER A 209 -21.82 18.14 -16.62
N ARG A 210 -20.64 18.67 -16.31
CA ARG A 210 -19.41 17.87 -16.15
C ARG A 210 -19.58 16.70 -15.15
N LYS A 211 -20.44 16.87 -14.13
CA LYS A 211 -20.75 15.82 -13.14
C LYS A 211 -21.55 14.66 -13.76
N GLU A 212 -22.53 14.96 -14.60
CA GLU A 212 -23.35 13.97 -15.29
C GLU A 212 -22.53 13.28 -16.39
N ALA A 213 -21.80 14.06 -17.19
CA ALA A 213 -20.88 13.55 -18.21
C ALA A 213 -19.83 12.60 -17.61
N SER A 214 -19.22 12.96 -16.48
CA SER A 214 -18.25 12.10 -15.79
C SER A 214 -18.86 10.82 -15.25
N ARG A 215 -20.10 10.87 -14.73
CA ARG A 215 -20.79 9.67 -14.24
C ARG A 215 -21.16 8.75 -15.40
N ALA A 216 -21.70 9.31 -16.48
CA ALA A 216 -22.08 8.56 -17.68
C ALA A 216 -20.87 7.94 -18.37
N ALA A 217 -19.77 8.69 -18.53
CA ALA A 217 -18.52 8.17 -19.09
C ALA A 217 -17.92 7.03 -18.24
N HIS A 218 -18.05 7.09 -16.92
CA HIS A 218 -17.62 6.01 -16.03
C HIS A 218 -18.47 4.75 -16.17
N LEU A 219 -19.81 4.89 -16.22
CA LEU A 219 -20.74 3.77 -16.38
C LEU A 219 -20.67 3.15 -17.79
N ALA A 220 -20.33 3.96 -18.80
CA ALA A 220 -20.20 3.53 -20.18
C ALA A 220 -18.80 3.00 -20.55
N ASP A 221 -17.86 2.94 -19.59
CA ASP A 221 -16.45 2.57 -19.83
C ASP A 221 -15.79 3.33 -20.99
N GLY A 222 -16.12 4.62 -21.13
CA GLY A 222 -15.60 5.48 -22.20
C GLY A 222 -16.22 5.27 -23.58
N ASP A 223 -17.42 4.68 -23.67
CA ASP A 223 -18.23 4.58 -24.89
C ASP A 223 -19.23 5.76 -24.97
N VAL A 224 -19.14 6.59 -26.01
CA VAL A 224 -19.95 7.81 -26.15
C VAL A 224 -21.42 7.48 -26.34
N ASP A 225 -21.76 6.50 -27.18
CA ASP A 225 -23.15 6.18 -27.51
C ASP A 225 -23.87 5.61 -26.29
N LYS A 226 -23.19 4.73 -25.53
CA LYS A 226 -23.72 4.22 -24.25
C LYS A 226 -23.85 5.33 -23.22
N ALA A 227 -22.89 6.25 -23.14
CA ALA A 227 -22.95 7.36 -22.19
C ALA A 227 -24.12 8.31 -22.50
N CYS A 228 -24.37 8.60 -23.79
CA CYS A 228 -25.54 9.34 -24.24
C CYS A 228 -26.84 8.61 -23.86
N GLY A 229 -26.92 7.28 -24.08
CA GLY A 229 -28.07 6.47 -23.68
C GLY A 229 -28.38 6.55 -22.18
N ILE A 230 -27.34 6.42 -21.34
CA ILE A 230 -27.47 6.54 -19.88
C ILE A 230 -28.03 7.91 -19.47
N LEU A 231 -27.58 8.98 -20.13
CA LEU A 231 -28.05 10.33 -19.85
C LEU A 231 -29.49 10.56 -20.31
N LEU A 232 -29.90 9.98 -21.44
CA LEU A 232 -31.27 10.07 -21.95
C LEU A 232 -32.27 9.32 -21.07
N ASP A 233 -31.88 8.17 -20.53
CA ASP A 233 -32.70 7.38 -19.58
C ASP A 233 -32.86 8.06 -18.21
N SER A 234 -31.96 9.00 -17.87
CA SER A 234 -31.95 9.70 -16.58
C SER A 234 -32.94 10.89 -16.50
N GLY A 235 -33.67 11.21 -17.58
CA GLY A 235 -34.61 12.34 -17.67
C GLY A 235 -33.95 13.68 -18.06
N PRO A 236 -34.73 14.70 -18.49
CA PRO A 236 -34.20 15.94 -19.03
C PRO A 236 -33.40 16.72 -17.97
N PRO A 237 -32.40 17.51 -18.38
CA PRO A 237 -31.54 18.25 -17.47
C PRO A 237 -32.38 19.16 -16.59
N VAL A 238 -32.33 18.95 -15.27
CA VAL A 238 -32.86 19.91 -14.32
C VAL A 238 -31.96 21.13 -14.44
N GLY A 239 -32.44 22.15 -15.15
CA GLY A 239 -31.80 23.46 -15.19
C GLY A 239 -31.71 24.00 -13.78
N SER A 240 -30.56 23.81 -13.13
CA SER A 240 -30.19 24.65 -12.00
C SER A 240 -30.05 26.05 -12.56
N SER A 241 -31.00 26.92 -12.23
CA SER A 241 -30.94 28.37 -12.46
C SER A 241 -29.56 28.86 -12.06
N ASP A 242 -28.71 29.10 -13.06
CA ASP A 242 -27.32 29.49 -12.90
C ASP A 242 -27.29 31.01 -12.85
N GLU A 243 -27.40 31.59 -11.65
CA GLU A 243 -26.76 32.89 -11.43
C GLU A 243 -25.26 32.64 -11.56
N GLY A 244 -24.72 32.99 -12.73
CA GLY A 244 -23.30 32.81 -13.02
C GLY A 244 -22.43 33.51 -11.97
N PRO A 245 -21.27 32.93 -11.60
CA PRO A 245 -20.35 33.58 -10.69
C PRO A 245 -19.92 34.94 -11.25
N SER A 246 -19.91 35.99 -10.42
CA SER A 246 -19.55 37.34 -10.86
C SER A 246 -18.18 37.33 -11.55
N ALA A 247 -18.09 38.01 -12.70
CA ALA A 247 -16.89 38.00 -13.57
C ALA A 247 -15.60 38.32 -12.78
N ASP A 248 -15.68 39.24 -11.83
CA ASP A 248 -14.58 39.68 -10.98
C ASP A 248 -13.96 38.54 -10.14
N LYS A 249 -14.78 37.60 -9.65
CA LYS A 249 -14.31 36.48 -8.80
C LYS A 249 -13.58 35.41 -9.62
N LEU A 250 -14.01 35.22 -10.87
CA LEU A 250 -13.36 34.31 -11.81
C LEU A 250 -11.99 34.87 -12.23
N GLU A 251 -11.91 36.16 -12.48
CA GLU A 251 -10.66 36.84 -12.84
C GLU A 251 -9.63 36.79 -11.71
N GLN A 252 -10.08 36.84 -10.46
CA GLN A 252 -9.23 36.69 -9.28
C GLN A 252 -8.55 35.30 -9.21
N LEU A 253 -9.28 34.22 -9.50
CA LEU A 253 -8.70 32.87 -9.55
C LEU A 253 -7.77 32.67 -10.75
N LEU A 254 -8.08 33.30 -11.89
CA LEU A 254 -7.20 33.31 -13.06
C LEU A 254 -5.87 34.03 -12.77
N TYR A 255 -5.92 35.15 -12.05
CA TYR A 255 -4.73 35.88 -11.63
C TYR A 255 -3.85 35.06 -10.68
N LEU A 256 -4.46 34.20 -9.85
CA LEU A 256 -3.75 33.25 -9.00
C LEU A 256 -3.17 32.05 -9.77
N GLY A 257 -3.35 31.99 -11.09
CA GLY A 257 -2.78 30.96 -11.96
C GLY A 257 -3.66 29.72 -12.17
N PHE A 258 -4.89 29.71 -11.66
CA PHE A 258 -5.81 28.61 -11.87
C PHE A 258 -6.46 28.65 -13.25
N GLU A 259 -6.75 27.48 -13.82
CA GLU A 259 -7.38 27.37 -15.14
C GLU A 259 -8.83 27.89 -15.13
N ARG A 260 -9.26 28.53 -16.23
CA ARG A 260 -10.56 29.21 -16.36
C ARG A 260 -11.75 28.29 -16.08
N ASP A 261 -11.76 27.10 -16.67
CA ASP A 261 -12.88 26.17 -16.55
C ASP A 261 -12.94 25.53 -15.17
N SER A 262 -11.77 25.18 -14.61
CA SER A 262 -11.63 24.67 -13.26
C SER A 262 -12.12 25.70 -12.22
N SER A 263 -11.71 26.96 -12.36
CA SER A 263 -12.12 28.09 -11.51
C SER A 263 -13.63 28.35 -11.54
N LYS A 264 -14.24 28.30 -12.74
CA LYS A 264 -15.70 28.46 -12.90
C LYS A 264 -16.48 27.35 -12.19
N THR A 265 -16.00 26.10 -12.29
CA THR A 265 -16.65 24.96 -11.62
C THR A 265 -16.46 24.98 -10.09
N ALA A 266 -15.30 25.41 -9.60
CA ALA A 266 -15.03 25.55 -8.18
C ALA A 266 -15.88 26.65 -7.53
N LEU A 267 -16.01 27.81 -8.19
CA LEU A 267 -16.89 28.91 -7.72
C LEU A 267 -18.36 28.51 -7.68
N ARG A 268 -18.85 27.74 -8.67
CA ARG A 268 -20.23 27.21 -8.63
C ARG A 268 -20.46 26.25 -7.47
N ARG A 269 -19.46 25.44 -7.10
CA ARG A 269 -19.57 24.48 -5.98
C ARG A 269 -19.52 25.15 -4.61
N THR A 270 -18.86 26.29 -4.51
CA THR A 270 -18.61 27.03 -3.27
C THR A 270 -19.54 28.22 -3.10
N GLY A 271 -20.57 28.35 -3.96
CA GLY A 271 -21.53 29.46 -3.90
C GLY A 271 -20.90 30.83 -4.19
N GLY A 272 -19.78 30.87 -4.93
CA GLY A 272 -19.06 32.09 -5.25
C GLY A 272 -18.11 32.57 -4.15
N ASP A 273 -17.70 31.71 -3.23
CA ASP A 273 -16.60 32.00 -2.30
C ASP A 273 -15.25 31.70 -2.98
N VAL A 274 -14.44 32.74 -3.20
CA VAL A 274 -13.14 32.66 -3.88
C VAL A 274 -12.13 31.85 -3.06
N GLN A 275 -12.17 31.96 -1.73
CA GLN A 275 -11.18 31.32 -0.87
C GLN A 275 -11.46 29.83 -0.71
N ALA A 276 -12.73 29.46 -0.56
CA ALA A 276 -13.14 28.06 -0.59
C ALA A 276 -12.93 27.44 -1.98
N ALA A 277 -13.12 28.21 -3.07
CA ALA A 277 -12.86 27.75 -4.43
C ALA A 277 -11.37 27.49 -4.68
N ALA A 278 -10.49 28.37 -4.22
CA ALA A 278 -9.04 28.20 -4.31
C ALA A 278 -8.57 26.95 -3.54
N GLN A 279 -9.04 26.76 -2.30
CA GLN A 279 -8.74 25.55 -1.52
C GLN A 279 -9.22 24.27 -2.22
N LEU A 280 -10.43 24.28 -2.78
CA LEU A 280 -10.97 23.14 -3.51
C LEU A 280 -10.15 22.82 -4.78
N LEU A 281 -9.59 23.84 -5.44
CA LEU A 281 -8.72 23.69 -6.62
C LEU A 281 -7.35 23.15 -6.24
N GLU A 282 -6.75 23.67 -5.17
CA GLU A 282 -5.49 23.17 -4.62
C GLU A 282 -5.62 21.72 -4.17
N ASP A 283 -6.70 21.38 -3.46
CA ASP A 283 -7.00 20.00 -3.04
C ASP A 283 -7.22 19.07 -4.25
N ASN A 284 -7.83 19.55 -5.34
CA ASN A 284 -8.05 18.74 -6.54
C ASN A 284 -6.76 18.49 -7.33
N GLU A 285 -5.90 19.49 -7.44
CA GLU A 285 -4.59 19.33 -8.08
C GLU A 285 -3.69 18.42 -7.23
N LEU A 286 -3.72 18.54 -5.90
CA LEU A 286 -3.04 17.60 -5.00
C LEU A 286 -3.57 16.17 -5.17
N VAL A 287 -4.89 16.00 -5.26
CA VAL A 287 -5.53 14.69 -5.47
C VAL A 287 -5.22 14.15 -6.87
N LYS A 288 -5.09 14.98 -7.90
CA LYS A 288 -4.67 14.55 -9.24
C LYS A 288 -3.21 14.16 -9.29
N GLU A 289 -2.29 14.92 -8.71
CA GLU A 289 -0.88 14.54 -8.59
C GLU A 289 -0.75 13.23 -7.80
N VAL A 290 -1.48 13.09 -6.68
CA VAL A 290 -1.50 11.86 -5.87
C VAL A 290 -2.15 10.68 -6.62
N LEU A 291 -3.16 10.91 -7.46
CA LEU A 291 -3.79 9.88 -8.29
C LEU A 291 -2.98 9.51 -9.54
N GLU A 292 -2.14 10.41 -10.04
CA GLU A 292 -1.24 10.15 -11.17
C GLU A 292 -0.06 9.25 -10.78
N ASP A 293 0.32 9.27 -9.50
CA ASP A 293 1.31 8.37 -8.90
C ASP A 293 0.70 7.08 -8.31
N ILE A 294 -0.62 6.90 -8.35
CA ILE A 294 -1.26 5.63 -7.95
C ILE A 294 -1.15 4.62 -9.10
N CYS A 295 0.08 4.19 -9.37
CA CYS A 295 0.34 2.76 -9.47
C CYS A 295 0.39 2.28 -8.01
N LEU A 296 -0.77 1.94 -7.44
CA LEU A 296 -0.79 1.14 -6.22
C LEU A 296 -0.26 -0.24 -6.61
N HIS A 297 1.07 -0.37 -6.66
CA HIS A 297 1.66 -1.65 -6.32
C HIS A 297 1.34 -1.81 -4.83
N GLU A 298 0.23 -2.49 -4.56
CA GLU A 298 -0.09 -3.12 -3.28
C GLU A 298 0.99 -4.15 -2.86
N GLU A 299 2.21 -4.06 -3.39
CA GLU A 299 3.31 -4.99 -3.20
C GLU A 299 4.59 -4.30 -2.70
N ASP A 300 4.61 -2.96 -2.62
CA ASP A 300 5.76 -2.15 -2.14
C ASP A 300 6.09 -2.39 -0.67
N TYR A 301 5.16 -2.95 0.08
CA TYR A 301 5.28 -3.06 1.52
C TYR A 301 6.03 -4.32 1.97
N LEU A 302 6.09 -5.38 1.15
CA LEU A 302 6.78 -6.64 1.46
C LEU A 302 8.20 -6.72 0.87
N ASP A 303 8.67 -5.69 0.18
CA ASP A 303 10.09 -5.55 -0.19
C ASP A 303 10.91 -5.14 1.04
N LEU A 304 11.22 -6.12 1.89
CA LEU A 304 12.07 -5.96 3.06
C LEU A 304 13.51 -6.35 2.70
N THR A 305 14.47 -5.47 2.98
CA THR A 305 15.91 -5.73 2.80
C THR A 305 16.45 -6.76 3.79
N LEU A 306 15.71 -7.01 4.88
CA LEU A 306 16.11 -7.79 6.06
C LEU A 306 17.22 -7.14 6.90
N GLU A 307 17.66 -5.91 6.60
CA GLU A 307 18.77 -5.26 7.32
C GLU A 307 18.49 -5.16 8.84
N GLU A 308 17.33 -4.65 9.22
CA GLU A 308 16.97 -4.48 10.63
C GLU A 308 16.80 -5.85 11.34
N GLU A 309 16.27 -6.86 10.62
CA GLU A 309 16.21 -8.22 11.10
C GLU A 309 17.61 -8.81 11.31
N THR A 310 18.55 -8.61 10.38
CA THR A 310 19.93 -9.09 10.47
C THR A 310 20.64 -8.48 11.68
N GLU A 311 20.49 -7.18 11.90
CA GLU A 311 21.03 -6.51 13.09
C GLU A 311 20.48 -7.12 14.38
N LEU A 312 19.16 -7.34 14.45
CA LEU A 312 18.51 -7.93 15.62
C LEU A 312 18.89 -9.40 15.82
N ILE A 313 19.02 -10.20 14.76
CA ILE A 313 19.48 -11.59 14.81
C ILE A 313 20.89 -11.64 15.42
N ASN A 314 21.80 -10.80 14.93
CA ASN A 314 23.17 -10.75 15.45
C ASN A 314 23.21 -10.31 16.92
N THR A 315 22.37 -9.35 17.29
CA THR A 315 22.21 -8.90 18.68
C THR A 315 21.71 -10.05 19.58
N MET A 316 20.67 -10.76 19.15
CA MET A 316 20.11 -11.91 19.87
C MET A 316 21.11 -13.06 20.00
N LYS A 317 21.90 -13.33 18.96
CA LYS A 317 23.02 -14.27 19.02
C LYS A 317 24.05 -13.88 20.07
N GLY A 318 24.39 -12.60 20.14
CA GLY A 318 25.29 -12.06 21.16
C GLY A 318 24.75 -12.32 22.57
N TYR A 319 23.47 -12.01 22.80
CA TYR A 319 22.82 -12.21 24.09
C TYR A 319 22.76 -13.67 24.52
N LEU A 320 22.38 -14.57 23.63
CA LEU A 320 22.15 -15.99 23.95
C LEU A 320 23.41 -16.86 23.93
N ASN A 321 24.52 -16.37 23.36
CA ASN A 321 25.82 -17.06 23.39
C ASN A 321 26.74 -16.56 24.50
N SER A 322 26.39 -15.44 25.16
CA SER A 322 27.18 -14.85 26.26
C SER A 322 26.69 -15.27 27.66
N GLY A 323 25.66 -16.12 27.74
CA GLY A 323 25.07 -16.65 28.98
C GLY A 323 25.52 -18.07 29.32
#